data_AF-A0A7S2WU54-F1
#
_entry.id   AF-A0A7S2WU54-F1
#
_cell.length_a   1.000
_cell.length_b   1.000
_cell.length_c   1.000
_cell.angle_alpha   90.00
_cell.angle_beta   90.00
_cell.angle_gamma   90.00
#
_symmetry.space_group_name_H-M   'P 1'
#
loop_
_entity.id
_entity.type
_entity.pdbx_description
1 polymer ?
#
loop_
_entity_poly.entity_id
_entity_poly.type
_entity_poly.pdbx_seq_one_letter_code
_entity_poly.pdbx_strand_id
1 'polypeptide(L)'
;MDVKHHGGKSTAVTTGGKHIIRTAFQDGVEMVEEIDVVTRELVVRRWKVPKAFGKEGGWEYELGEPQKTANSSESLLCESSSRNPSFVARDSTDFWEWRVRNIPYPIQVYQLSIDETKQEIVLRTSNKKYFKRFYIPSLKRENRKLDPGSLQLVDHTNDTLTIRYRKPLDIVKLEGDERRQKIENGGQDGKVDCATQ
;
A
#
# COMPACT_ATOMS: atom_id res chain seq x y z
N MET A 1 1.88 -12.12 0.71
CA MET A 1 1.65 -10.72 0.28
C MET A 1 2.42 -10.36 -1.00
N ASP A 2 3.71 -10.68 -1.12
CA ASP A 2 4.55 -10.25 -2.25
C ASP A 2 4.50 -11.16 -3.50
N VAL A 3 3.69 -12.21 -3.48
CA VAL A 3 3.56 -13.17 -4.59
C VAL A 3 2.28 -12.88 -5.35
N LYS A 4 2.29 -13.12 -6.67
CA LYS A 4 1.07 -13.02 -7.47
C LYS A 4 0.14 -14.20 -7.16
N HIS A 5 -0.99 -13.89 -6.55
CA HIS A 5 -2.05 -14.85 -6.25
C HIS A 5 -2.98 -15.00 -7.47
N HIS A 6 -3.33 -16.24 -7.81
CA HIS A 6 -4.08 -16.54 -9.04
C HIS A 6 -5.54 -16.88 -8.75
N GLY A 7 -6.41 -16.49 -9.69
CA GLY A 7 -7.85 -16.65 -9.56
C GLY A 7 -8.42 -15.87 -8.37
N GLY A 8 -9.68 -16.12 -8.06
CA GLY A 8 -10.33 -15.57 -6.87
C GLY A 8 -11.65 -14.88 -7.17
N LYS A 9 -12.50 -14.85 -6.15
CA LYS A 9 -13.80 -14.16 -6.20
C LYS A 9 -13.67 -12.84 -5.48
N SER A 10 -14.15 -11.78 -6.11
CA SER A 10 -14.09 -10.43 -5.56
C SER A 10 -15.48 -9.91 -5.29
N THR A 11 -15.69 -9.34 -4.10
CA THR A 11 -16.89 -8.58 -3.76
C THR A 11 -16.50 -7.12 -3.55
N ALA A 12 -17.39 -6.19 -3.90
CA ALA A 12 -17.12 -4.76 -3.82
C ALA A 12 -18.31 -4.06 -3.18
N VAL A 13 -18.03 -3.23 -2.18
CA VAL A 13 -19.04 -2.41 -1.50
C VAL A 13 -18.55 -0.97 -1.49
N THR A 14 -19.43 -0.02 -1.76
CA THR A 14 -19.14 1.41 -1.64
C THR A 14 -19.74 1.94 -0.36
N THR A 15 -18.94 2.49 0.55
CA THR A 15 -19.40 3.05 1.82
C THR A 15 -18.50 4.20 2.26
N GLY A 16 -19.10 5.29 2.73
CA GLY A 16 -18.36 6.43 3.27
C GLY A 16 -17.38 7.06 2.27
N GLY A 17 -17.72 7.10 0.97
CA GLY A 17 -16.86 7.65 -0.07
C GLY A 17 -15.68 6.77 -0.48
N LYS A 18 -15.65 5.50 -0.06
CA LYS A 18 -14.61 4.52 -0.43
C LYS A 18 -15.21 3.28 -1.10
N HIS A 19 -14.51 2.75 -2.09
CA HIS A 19 -14.72 1.39 -2.58
C HIS A 19 -13.91 0.42 -1.73
N ILE A 20 -14.60 -0.50 -1.06
CA ILE A 20 -14.01 -1.58 -0.28
C ILE A 20 -14.15 -2.85 -1.10
N ILE A 21 -13.03 -3.34 -1.62
CA ILE A 21 -12.95 -4.55 -2.43
C ILE A 21 -12.34 -5.65 -1.58
N ARG A 22 -13.03 -6.79 -1.49
CA ARG A 22 -12.54 -8.00 -0.84
C ARG A 22 -12.32 -9.07 -1.88
N THR A 23 -11.11 -9.60 -1.95
CA THR A 23 -10.76 -10.69 -2.87
C THR A 23 -10.34 -11.91 -2.08
N ALA A 24 -11.03 -13.04 -2.31
CA ALA A 24 -10.64 -14.35 -1.80
C ALA A 24 -9.99 -15.15 -2.94
N PHE A 25 -8.70 -15.44 -2.82
CA PHE A 25 -7.90 -16.16 -3.81
C PHE A 25 -8.06 -17.67 -3.68
N GLN A 26 -7.67 -18.41 -4.73
CA GLN A 26 -7.82 -19.88 -4.76
C GLN A 26 -6.92 -20.61 -3.75
N ASP A 27 -5.81 -19.99 -3.37
CA ASP A 27 -4.88 -20.51 -2.36
C ASP A 27 -5.30 -20.19 -0.91
N GLY A 28 -6.51 -19.65 -0.73
CA GLY A 28 -7.09 -19.32 0.58
C GLY A 28 -6.57 -18.01 1.17
N VAL A 29 -5.75 -17.26 0.45
CA VAL A 29 -5.34 -15.91 0.84
C VAL A 29 -6.52 -14.95 0.62
N GLU A 30 -6.72 -14.03 1.56
CA GLU A 30 -7.68 -12.95 1.39
C GLU A 30 -6.96 -11.61 1.30
N MET A 31 -7.51 -10.70 0.50
CA MET A 31 -7.05 -9.33 0.38
C MET A 31 -8.22 -8.37 0.53
N VAL A 32 -7.98 -7.25 1.20
CA VAL A 32 -8.91 -6.13 1.26
C VAL A 32 -8.21 -4.87 0.78
N GLU A 33 -8.84 -4.20 -0.18
CA GLU A 33 -8.40 -2.94 -0.77
C GLU A 33 -9.45 -1.86 -0.46
N GLU A 34 -9.03 -0.73 0.09
CA GLU A 34 -9.86 0.46 0.26
C GLU A 34 -9.37 1.56 -0.67
N ILE A 35 -10.25 2.00 -1.57
CA ILE A 35 -9.93 2.99 -2.59
C ILE A 35 -10.85 4.18 -2.39
N ASP A 36 -10.28 5.39 -2.35
CA ASP A 36 -11.07 6.61 -2.29
C ASP A 36 -11.77 6.86 -3.64
N VAL A 37 -13.08 7.11 -3.61
CA VAL A 37 -13.91 7.22 -4.83
C VAL A 37 -13.53 8.45 -5.67
N VAL A 38 -13.10 9.53 -5.01
CA VAL A 38 -12.83 10.82 -5.67
C VAL A 38 -11.42 10.84 -6.24
N THR A 39 -10.43 10.57 -5.40
CA THR A 39 -9.00 10.65 -5.74
C THR A 39 -8.49 9.40 -6.45
N ARG A 40 -9.23 8.28 -6.35
CA ARG A 40 -8.85 6.95 -6.86
C ARG A 40 -7.57 6.40 -6.27
N GLU A 41 -7.11 6.97 -5.16
CA GLU A 41 -5.95 6.51 -4.41
C GLU A 41 -6.31 5.25 -3.62
N LEU A 42 -5.37 4.30 -3.59
CA LEU A 42 -5.46 3.12 -2.74
C LEU A 42 -4.99 3.50 -1.33
N VAL A 43 -5.95 3.62 -0.43
CA VAL A 43 -5.75 4.08 0.95
C VAL A 43 -5.25 2.96 1.84
N VAL A 44 -5.83 1.76 1.68
CA VAL A 44 -5.47 0.58 2.45
C VAL A 44 -5.35 -0.61 1.53
N ARG A 45 -4.30 -1.40 1.71
CA ARG A 45 -4.21 -2.76 1.19
C ARG A 45 -3.69 -3.65 2.30
N ARG A 46 -4.48 -4.68 2.64
CA ARG A 46 -4.13 -5.66 3.66
C ARG A 46 -4.41 -7.07 3.20
N TRP A 47 -3.64 -8.00 3.71
CA TRP A 47 -3.64 -9.41 3.34
C TRP A 47 -3.89 -10.27 4.57
N LYS A 48 -4.68 -11.33 4.43
CA LYS A 48 -4.84 -12.37 5.43
C LYS A 48 -4.31 -13.66 4.82
N VAL A 49 -3.16 -14.11 5.32
CA VAL A 49 -2.53 -15.36 4.86
C VAL A 49 -2.92 -16.48 5.82
N PRO A 50 -3.53 -17.59 5.36
CA PRO A 50 -3.89 -18.69 6.22
C PRO A 50 -2.63 -19.30 6.86
N LYS A 51 -2.69 -19.61 8.15
CA LYS A 51 -1.60 -20.32 8.85
C LYS A 51 -1.87 -21.82 8.83
N ALA A 52 -0.80 -22.61 8.85
CA ALA A 52 -0.91 -24.05 9.08
C ALA A 52 -1.64 -24.32 10.41
N PHE A 53 -2.33 -25.47 10.50
CA PHE A 53 -3.03 -25.95 11.70
C PHE A 53 -4.34 -25.24 12.09
N GLY A 54 -5.13 -24.76 11.12
CA GLY A 54 -6.52 -24.32 11.37
C GLY A 54 -6.65 -23.05 12.21
N LYS A 55 -5.54 -22.34 12.46
CA LYS A 55 -5.56 -21.01 13.07
C LYS A 55 -5.73 -19.97 11.98
N GLU A 56 -6.70 -19.08 12.14
CA GLU A 56 -6.83 -17.94 11.23
C GLU A 56 -5.59 -17.05 11.29
N GLY A 57 -5.09 -16.65 10.11
CA GLY A 57 -4.01 -15.67 10.01
C GLY A 57 -4.46 -14.28 10.45
N GLY A 58 -3.53 -13.49 10.99
CA GLY A 58 -3.76 -12.07 11.23
C GLY A 58 -3.75 -11.27 9.93
N TRP A 59 -4.32 -10.07 9.96
CA TRP A 59 -4.24 -9.12 8.84
C TRP A 59 -2.86 -8.44 8.83
N GLU A 60 -2.16 -8.54 7.70
CA GLU A 60 -0.90 -7.85 7.44
C GLU A 60 -1.16 -6.67 6.49
N TYR A 61 -0.75 -5.48 6.89
CA TYR A 61 -0.96 -4.25 6.12
C TYR A 61 0.23 -3.99 5.19
N GLU A 62 -0.04 -3.95 3.89
CA GLU A 62 0.92 -3.52 2.87
C GLU A 62 0.91 -1.99 2.73
N LEU A 63 -0.29 -1.41 2.72
CA LEU A 63 -0.55 0.02 2.67
C LEU A 63 -1.57 0.41 3.73
N GLY A 64 -1.35 1.58 4.33
CA GLY A 64 -2.15 2.06 5.46
C GLY A 64 -1.75 1.41 6.78
N GLU A 65 -2.54 1.70 7.81
CA GLU A 65 -2.31 1.23 9.18
C GLU A 65 -3.58 0.57 9.73
N PRO A 66 -3.46 -0.34 10.72
CA PRO A 66 -4.62 -0.82 11.45
C PRO A 66 -5.37 0.36 12.08
N GLN A 67 -6.69 0.40 11.86
CA GLN A 67 -7.55 1.35 12.55
C GLN A 67 -7.45 1.05 14.05
N LYS A 68 -6.99 2.03 14.85
CA LYS A 68 -7.02 1.93 16.32
C LYS A 68 -8.50 1.84 16.73
N THR A 69 -8.99 0.64 17.01
CA THR A 69 -10.35 0.48 17.54
C THR A 69 -10.36 1.00 18.97
N ALA A 70 -11.26 1.95 19.26
CA ALA A 70 -11.34 2.62 20.56
C ALA A 70 -11.62 1.68 21.77
N ASN A 71 -11.84 0.38 21.52
CA ASN A 71 -12.23 -0.61 22.52
C ASN A 71 -11.16 -1.68 22.81
N SER A 72 -9.93 -1.57 22.28
CA SER A 72 -8.83 -2.42 22.76
C SER A 72 -8.13 -1.74 23.94
N SER A 73 -8.07 -2.43 25.06
CA SER A 73 -7.30 -2.07 26.25
C SER A 73 -5.77 -2.00 26.00
N GLU A 74 -5.33 -2.13 24.75
CA GLU A 74 -3.95 -1.93 24.27
C GLU A 74 -3.63 -0.46 23.97
N SER A 75 -4.58 0.47 24.11
CA SER A 75 -4.37 1.92 23.97
C SER A 75 -3.42 2.54 25.02
N LEU A 76 -2.84 1.75 25.94
CA LEU A 76 -1.87 2.18 26.95
C LEU A 76 -0.40 2.07 26.48
N LEU A 77 -0.16 1.65 25.24
CA LEU A 77 1.20 1.49 24.72
C LEU A 77 1.84 2.85 24.43
N CYS A 78 3.06 3.04 24.94
CA CYS A 78 3.90 4.21 24.67
C CYS A 78 3.90 4.55 23.17
N GLU A 79 3.36 5.71 22.83
CA GLU A 79 3.42 6.19 21.46
C GLU A 79 4.88 6.53 21.09
N SER A 80 5.28 6.11 19.89
CA SER A 80 6.57 6.49 19.31
C SER A 80 6.71 8.01 19.34
N SER A 81 7.84 8.51 19.86
CA SER A 81 8.10 9.94 19.93
C SER A 81 7.85 10.61 18.58
N SER A 82 7.18 11.76 18.59
CA SER A 82 6.93 12.58 17.40
C SER A 82 8.22 13.07 16.73
N ARG A 83 9.37 12.90 17.38
CA ARG A 83 10.70 13.22 16.84
C ARG A 83 11.34 12.07 16.06
N ASN A 84 10.79 10.86 16.13
CA ASN A 84 11.31 9.72 15.40
C ASN A 84 10.88 9.81 13.93
N PRO A 85 11.77 9.50 12.98
CA PRO A 85 11.40 9.44 11.57
C PRO A 85 10.24 8.46 11.32
N SER A 86 9.23 8.91 10.58
CA SER A 86 8.11 8.05 10.17
C SER A 86 8.09 7.92 8.65
N PHE A 87 7.80 6.71 8.16
CA PHE A 87 7.80 6.36 6.74
C PHE A 87 6.39 5.94 6.35
N VAL A 88 5.75 6.72 5.47
CA VAL A 88 4.37 6.46 5.03
C VAL A 88 4.36 6.28 3.52
N ALA A 89 3.81 5.16 3.05
CA ALA A 89 3.59 4.88 1.65
C ALA A 89 2.18 5.31 1.22
N ARG A 90 2.06 5.81 0.00
CA ARG A 90 0.80 6.12 -0.69
C ARG A 90 0.85 5.58 -2.10
N ASP A 91 -0.29 5.07 -2.54
CA ASP A 91 -0.45 4.50 -3.87
C ASP A 91 -1.53 5.29 -4.61
N SER A 92 -1.05 6.21 -5.47
CA SER A 92 -1.89 7.03 -6.33
C SER A 92 -1.98 6.39 -7.72
N THR A 93 -2.88 6.90 -8.58
CA THR A 93 -3.11 6.32 -9.91
C THR A 93 -1.84 6.24 -10.77
N ASP A 94 -1.03 7.30 -10.79
CA ASP A 94 0.14 7.42 -11.68
C ASP A 94 1.49 7.28 -10.98
N PHE A 95 1.52 7.31 -9.65
CA PHE A 95 2.75 7.31 -8.86
C PHE A 95 2.59 6.49 -7.58
N TRP A 96 3.67 5.83 -7.17
CA TRP A 96 3.86 5.47 -5.77
C TRP A 96 4.61 6.61 -5.08
N GLU A 97 4.09 7.07 -3.94
CA GLU A 97 4.67 8.16 -3.16
C GLU A 97 5.06 7.64 -1.78
N TRP A 98 6.24 8.02 -1.31
CA TRP A 98 6.67 7.80 0.07
C TRP A 98 6.99 9.13 0.72
N ARG A 99 6.43 9.33 1.90
CA ARG A 99 6.73 10.49 2.75
C ARG A 99 7.52 10.02 3.94
N VAL A 100 8.71 10.61 4.11
CA VAL A 100 9.51 10.41 5.30
C VAL A 100 9.43 11.68 6.12
N ARG A 101 8.77 11.63 7.29
CA ARG A 101 8.60 12.80 8.17
C ARG A 101 9.63 12.81 9.28
N ASN A 102 9.73 13.94 9.98
CA ASN A 102 10.63 14.18 11.12
C ASN A 102 12.10 13.98 10.76
N ILE A 103 12.47 14.40 9.55
CA ILE A 103 13.85 14.35 9.06
C ILE A 103 14.31 15.77 8.72
N PRO A 104 15.11 16.42 9.60
CA PRO A 104 15.35 17.86 9.55
C PRO A 104 16.44 18.29 8.56
N TYR A 105 17.15 17.33 7.95
CA TYR A 105 18.23 17.66 7.02
C TYR A 105 17.65 18.17 5.71
N PRO A 106 18.30 19.13 5.04
CA PRO A 106 17.81 19.69 3.79
C PRO A 106 17.93 18.67 2.64
N ILE A 107 17.16 18.89 1.56
CA ILE A 107 17.01 17.93 0.45
C ILE A 107 18.34 17.43 -0.15
N GLN A 108 19.37 18.29 -0.22
CA GLN A 108 20.66 17.97 -0.83
C GLN A 108 21.48 16.93 -0.05
N VAL A 109 21.12 16.69 1.21
CA VAL A 109 21.78 15.69 2.07
C VAL A 109 21.30 14.27 1.73
N TYR A 110 20.11 14.13 1.16
CA TYR A 110 19.54 12.83 0.81
C TYR A 110 20.04 12.36 -0.55
N GLN A 111 20.27 11.06 -0.62
CA GLN A 111 20.64 10.36 -1.83
C GLN A 111 19.69 9.20 -2.01
N LEU A 112 19.22 9.06 -3.25
CA LEU A 112 18.28 8.05 -3.66
C LEU A 112 18.93 7.21 -4.77
N SER A 113 18.89 5.90 -4.62
CA SER A 113 19.49 4.97 -5.58
C SER A 113 18.71 3.66 -5.62
N ILE A 114 18.80 2.92 -6.71
CA ILE A 114 18.25 1.57 -6.81
C ILE A 114 19.38 0.55 -6.67
N ASP A 115 19.18 -0.44 -5.81
CA ASP A 115 20.00 -1.63 -5.77
C ASP A 115 19.44 -2.64 -6.79
N GLU A 116 20.08 -2.74 -7.95
CA GLU A 116 19.64 -3.60 -9.05
C GLU A 116 19.69 -5.10 -8.72
N THR A 117 20.55 -5.51 -7.79
CA THR A 117 20.66 -6.92 -7.40
C THR A 117 19.47 -7.33 -6.56
N LYS A 118 19.09 -6.48 -5.60
CA LYS A 118 17.98 -6.75 -4.67
C LYS A 118 16.63 -6.22 -5.16
N GLN A 119 16.63 -5.39 -6.21
CA GLN A 119 15.44 -4.68 -6.70
C GLN A 119 14.78 -3.85 -5.57
N GLU A 120 15.61 -3.09 -4.85
CA GLU A 120 15.20 -2.24 -3.74
C GLU A 120 15.62 -0.79 -3.97
N ILE A 121 14.79 0.14 -3.53
CA ILE A 121 15.09 1.56 -3.44
C ILE A 121 15.83 1.80 -2.12
N VAL A 122 16.95 2.53 -2.20
CA VAL A 122 17.80 2.90 -1.08
C VAL A 122 17.76 4.40 -0.90
N LEU A 123 17.24 4.85 0.24
CA LEU A 123 17.32 6.23 0.71
C LEU A 123 18.38 6.32 1.80
N ARG A 124 19.36 7.20 1.62
CA ARG A 124 20.42 7.43 2.60
C ARG A 124 20.78 8.90 2.71
N THR A 125 21.40 9.29 3.81
CA THR A 125 21.97 10.63 3.97
C THR A 125 23.50 10.62 3.92
N SER A 126 24.10 11.70 3.40
CA SER A 126 25.57 11.86 3.37
C SER A 126 26.21 11.87 4.76
N ASN A 127 25.49 12.39 5.77
CA ASN A 127 25.90 12.40 7.17
C ASN A 127 25.65 11.07 7.92
N LYS A 128 25.14 10.03 7.24
CA LYS A 128 24.86 8.69 7.77
C LYS A 128 23.84 8.65 8.92
N LYS A 129 23.02 9.68 9.07
CA LYS A 129 21.98 9.77 10.11
C LYS A 129 20.68 9.07 9.76
N TYR A 130 20.42 8.84 8.48
CA TYR A 130 19.23 8.13 8.03
C TYR A 130 19.57 7.16 6.90
N PHE A 131 19.00 5.96 7.00
CA PHE A 131 19.14 4.90 6.01
C PHE A 131 17.85 4.08 5.98
N LYS A 132 17.28 3.87 4.80
CA LYS A 132 16.09 3.05 4.59
C LYS A 132 16.20 2.31 3.27
N ARG A 133 15.87 1.03 3.28
CA ARG A 133 15.65 0.21 2.09
C ARG A 133 14.18 -0.16 2.03
N PHE A 134 13.60 -0.11 0.84
CA PHE A 134 12.21 -0.46 0.59
C PHE A 134 12.05 -0.89 -0.87
N TYR A 135 10.95 -1.53 -1.21
CA TYR A 135 10.65 -2.00 -2.55
C TYR A 135 9.21 -1.65 -2.90
N ILE A 136 8.82 -1.91 -4.15
CA ILE A 136 7.46 -1.69 -4.64
C ILE A 136 6.77 -3.05 -4.76
N PRO A 137 5.84 -3.42 -3.85
CA PRO A 137 5.22 -4.74 -3.84
C PRO A 137 4.52 -5.08 -5.16
N SER A 138 3.81 -4.12 -5.77
CA SER A 138 3.13 -4.33 -7.06
C SER A 138 4.11 -4.71 -8.18
N LEU A 139 5.27 -4.06 -8.28
CA LEU A 139 6.27 -4.42 -9.31
C LEU A 139 6.88 -5.81 -9.04
N LYS A 140 7.12 -6.14 -7.78
CA LYS A 140 7.64 -7.47 -7.38
C LYS A 140 6.64 -8.58 -7.74
N ARG A 141 5.33 -8.37 -7.50
CA ARG A 141 4.28 -9.31 -7.91
C ARG A 141 4.21 -9.50 -9.42
N GLU A 142 4.36 -8.42 -10.18
CA GLU A 142 4.37 -8.47 -11.66
C GLU A 142 5.73 -8.83 -12.26
N ASN A 143 6.72 -9.19 -11.42
CA ASN A 143 8.09 -9.52 -11.83
C ASN A 143 8.72 -8.44 -12.74
N ARG A 144 8.42 -7.16 -12.44
CA ARG A 144 8.95 -5.99 -13.13
C ARG A 144 10.16 -5.44 -12.38
N LYS A 145 11.19 -5.03 -13.13
CA LYS A 145 12.36 -4.36 -12.55
C LYS A 145 12.08 -2.89 -12.27
N LEU A 146 12.78 -2.34 -11.28
CA LEU A 146 12.80 -0.91 -11.01
C LEU A 146 13.57 -0.17 -12.11
N ASP A 147 13.02 0.97 -12.52
CA ASP A 147 13.61 1.91 -13.47
C ASP A 147 14.12 3.15 -12.72
N PRO A 148 15.44 3.44 -12.77
CA PRO A 148 16.00 4.66 -12.20
C PRO A 148 15.41 5.95 -12.77
N GLY A 149 15.00 5.98 -14.03
CA GLY A 149 14.42 7.18 -14.66
C GLY A 149 13.04 7.55 -14.10
N SER A 150 12.35 6.58 -13.51
CA SER A 150 11.02 6.76 -12.92
C SER A 150 11.07 7.21 -11.46
N LEU A 151 12.22 7.12 -10.80
CA LEU A 151 12.41 7.41 -9.38
C LEU A 151 12.89 8.85 -9.15
N GLN A 152 12.19 9.59 -8.28
CA GLN A 152 12.43 11.03 -8.10
C GLN A 152 12.33 11.44 -6.64
N LEU A 153 13.21 12.37 -6.25
CA LEU A 153 13.12 13.13 -5.02
C LEU A 153 12.40 14.44 -5.33
N VAL A 154 11.18 14.62 -4.80
CA VAL A 154 10.29 15.71 -5.22
C VAL A 154 10.57 16.99 -4.45
N ASP A 155 10.48 16.91 -3.12
CA ASP A 155 10.64 18.05 -2.23
C ASP A 155 11.08 17.62 -0.84
N HIS A 156 11.49 18.61 -0.05
CA HIS A 156 11.64 18.52 1.39
C HIS A 156 11.03 19.77 2.00
N THR A 157 9.94 19.61 2.76
CA THR A 157 9.21 20.74 3.36
C THR A 157 8.62 20.29 4.69
N ASN A 158 8.69 21.15 5.71
CA ASN A 158 8.19 20.84 7.06
C ASN A 158 8.73 19.51 7.60
N ASP A 159 10.06 19.33 7.54
CA ASP A 159 10.78 18.11 7.94
C ASP A 159 10.24 16.82 7.29
N THR A 160 9.61 16.95 6.11
CA THR A 160 9.03 15.85 5.36
C THR A 160 9.66 15.79 3.98
N LEU A 161 10.31 14.67 3.68
CA LEU A 161 10.83 14.35 2.36
C LEU A 161 9.78 13.59 1.55
N THR A 162 9.49 14.07 0.35
CA THR A 162 8.58 13.39 -0.58
C THR A 162 9.38 12.71 -1.68
N ILE A 163 9.20 11.39 -1.79
CA ILE A 163 9.79 10.55 -2.84
C ILE A 163 8.66 10.05 -3.72
N ARG A 164 8.85 10.05 -5.03
CA ARG A 164 7.90 9.49 -5.98
C ARG A 164 8.57 8.51 -6.93
N TYR A 165 7.82 7.49 -7.31
CA TYR A 165 8.15 6.60 -8.42
C TYR A 165 6.99 6.61 -9.41
N ARG A 166 7.26 6.99 -10.66
CA ARG A 166 6.26 6.99 -11.74
C ARG A 166 5.91 5.56 -12.14
N LYS A 167 4.62 5.24 -12.13
CA LYS A 167 4.16 3.91 -12.53
C LYS A 167 4.38 3.70 -14.04
N PRO A 168 4.89 2.52 -14.44
CA PRO A 168 4.89 2.11 -15.84
C PRO A 168 3.46 2.07 -16.40
N LEU A 169 3.26 2.51 -17.65
CA LEU A 169 1.92 2.65 -18.25
C LEU A 169 1.16 1.32 -18.35
N ASP A 170 1.87 0.21 -18.52
CA ASP A 170 1.31 -1.13 -18.51
C ASP A 170 0.74 -1.52 -17.14
N ILE A 171 1.43 -1.14 -16.05
CA ILE A 171 0.94 -1.36 -14.68
C ILE A 171 -0.29 -0.49 -14.40
N VAL A 172 -0.28 0.78 -14.81
CA VAL A 172 -1.44 1.67 -14.63
C VAL A 172 -2.68 1.11 -15.32
N LYS A 173 -2.52 0.60 -16.56
CA LYS A 173 -3.63 -0.03 -17.30
C LYS A 173 -4.11 -1.31 -16.63
N LEU A 174 -3.17 -2.19 -16.26
CA LEU A 174 -3.47 -3.45 -15.58
C LEU A 174 -4.25 -3.22 -14.29
N GLU A 175 -3.74 -2.38 -13.39
CA GLU A 175 -4.39 -2.06 -12.11
C GLU A 175 -5.76 -1.40 -12.32
N GLY A 176 -5.91 -0.57 -13.35
CA GLY A 176 -7.17 0.07 -13.72
C GLY A 176 -8.23 -0.92 -14.21
N ASP A 177 -7.85 -1.87 -15.08
CA ASP A 177 -8.74 -2.87 -15.63
C ASP A 177 -9.14 -3.91 -14.57
N GLU A 178 -8.19 -4.40 -13.78
CA GLU A 178 -8.47 -5.29 -12.65
C GLU A 178 -9.43 -4.65 -11.64
N ARG A 179 -9.21 -3.37 -11.31
CA ARG A 179 -10.08 -2.63 -10.40
C ARG A 179 -11.49 -2.51 -10.95
N ARG A 180 -11.63 -2.16 -12.23
CA ARG A 180 -12.93 -2.04 -12.89
C ARG A 180 -13.70 -3.36 -12.84
N GLN A 181 -13.05 -4.46 -13.23
CA GLN A 181 -13.64 -5.80 -13.20
C GLN A 181 -14.07 -6.22 -11.80
N LYS A 182 -13.23 -5.97 -10.78
CA LYS A 182 -13.56 -6.28 -9.38
C LYS A 182 -14.79 -5.52 -8.87
N ILE A 183 -14.92 -4.24 -9.24
CA ILE A 183 -16.06 -3.41 -8.85
C ILE A 183 -17.34 -3.86 -9.57
N GLU A 184 -17.27 -4.09 -10.88
CA GLU A 184 -18.41 -4.52 -11.69
C GLU A 184 -18.93 -5.90 -11.26
N ASN A 185 -18.03 -6.87 -11.07
CA ASN A 185 -18.40 -8.22 -10.63
C ASN A 185 -18.91 -8.21 -9.19
N GLY A 186 -18.30 -7.41 -8.31
CA GLY A 186 -18.70 -7.30 -6.91
C GLY A 186 -20.07 -6.64 -6.70
N GLY A 187 -20.52 -5.78 -7.63
CA GLY A 187 -21.84 -5.18 -7.61
C GLY A 187 -22.98 -6.15 -7.93
N GLN A 188 -22.70 -7.26 -8.61
CA GLN A 188 -23.70 -8.27 -8.98
C GLN A 188 -24.03 -9.22 -7.81
N ASP A 189 -23.04 -9.56 -6.97
CA ASP A 189 -23.24 -10.38 -5.75
C ASP A 189 -23.81 -9.57 -4.56
N GLY A 190 -23.80 -8.23 -4.64
CA GLY A 190 -24.28 -7.33 -3.58
C GLY A 190 -25.79 -7.12 -3.51
N LYS A 191 -26.58 -7.78 -4.36
CA LYS A 191 -28.05 -7.73 -4.30
C LYS A 191 -28.56 -8.66 -3.19
N VAL A 192 -28.26 -8.32 -1.94
CA VAL A 192 -28.97 -8.86 -0.79
C VAL A 192 -30.35 -8.21 -0.75
N ASP A 193 -31.38 -8.97 -1.11
CA ASP A 193 -32.77 -8.59 -0.93
C ASP A 193 -33.01 -8.36 0.58
N CYS A 194 -32.96 -7.10 1.02
CA CYS A 194 -33.55 -6.69 2.29
C CYS A 194 -35.08 -6.83 2.17
N ALA A 195 -35.60 -8.04 2.39
CA ALA A 195 -37.00 -8.25 2.70
C ALA A 195 -37.20 -7.90 4.19
N THR A 196 -37.74 -6.70 4.44
CA THR A 196 -38.28 -6.32 5.74
C THR A 196 -39.51 -7.18 6.02
N GLN A 197 -39.49 -7.91 7.15
CA GLN A 197 -40.66 -8.56 7.74
C GLN A 197 -41.60 -7.55 8.39
#